data_AF-A0A3T1AZF8-F1
#
_entry.id   AF-A0A3T1AZF8-F1
#
_cell.length_a   1.000
_cell.length_b   1.000
_cell.length_c   1.000
_cell.angle_alpha   90.00
_cell.angle_beta   90.00
_cell.angle_gamma   90.00
#
_symmetry.space_group_name_H-M   'P 1'
#
loop_
_entity.id
_entity.type
_entity.pdbx_description
1 polymer ?
#
loop_
_entity_poly.entity_id
_entity_poly.type
_entity_poly.pdbx_seq_one_letter_code
_entity_poly.pdbx_strand_id
1 'polypeptide(L)'
;MNDTHPRRRNPRPGRARKRAIREQAARTGVPYSVAARVIADLGLQPGESVASHGRTIYPADPLRQSLVEQRERRSFTERLADTRLAASLPAGRPHHLVNRFPPGRGLTGSGVGRLYHGEGRPELLTMLYLAVAAESPALLPDPAGLAWVAEMAEETAVDMECAELDRAARSMLENDTSTLWPRLAASVKSALSSPDPLLRQAATTLTTAQAQPTTITPTRSSPDEAITSTRPSLDAAVTSTRPSPDAAITSTRSSPGAAITHLAAAAALPSPSAPPFDGVRQILDALLMVAEDGHAPGTRVRVLAGPNRGRTATIITAVWGAAGPPIAYRVQLDGATTTLGMAAGELIVLAGQESHPA
;
A
#
# COMPACT_ATOMS: atom_id res chain seq x y z
N MET A 1 23.08 20.87 -26.43
CA MET A 1 21.66 20.67 -26.11
C MET A 1 21.38 21.47 -24.84
N ASN A 2 20.59 22.54 -24.94
CA ASN A 2 20.28 23.41 -23.81
C ASN A 2 19.10 22.82 -23.02
N ASP A 3 19.40 22.15 -21.91
CA ASP A 3 18.41 21.79 -20.88
C ASP A 3 17.93 23.05 -20.16
N THR A 4 17.10 23.82 -20.85
CA THR A 4 16.27 24.86 -20.24
C THR A 4 15.07 24.18 -19.57
N HIS A 5 15.32 23.46 -18.47
CA HIS A 5 14.23 23.07 -17.59
C HIS A 5 13.56 24.36 -17.08
N PRO A 6 12.25 24.55 -17.33
CA PRO A 6 11.56 25.76 -16.87
C PRO A 6 11.64 25.80 -15.35
N ARG A 7 12.35 26.79 -14.80
CA ARG A 7 12.38 27.08 -13.36
C ARG A 7 10.94 27.14 -12.85
N ARG A 8 10.52 26.15 -12.07
CA ARG A 8 9.19 26.14 -11.46
C ARG A 8 9.08 27.36 -10.55
N ARG A 9 8.08 28.21 -10.82
CA ARG A 9 7.83 29.44 -10.07
C ARG A 9 7.54 29.08 -8.61
N ASN A 10 8.23 29.72 -7.67
CA ASN A 10 7.91 29.63 -6.25
C ASN A 10 6.42 29.88 -6.03
N PRO A 11 5.75 29.04 -5.21
CA PRO A 11 4.33 29.21 -4.94
C PRO A 11 4.08 30.62 -4.37
N ARG A 12 3.30 31.42 -5.10
CA ARG A 12 2.96 32.79 -4.65
C ARG A 12 2.14 32.69 -3.35
N PRO A 13 2.58 33.32 -2.25
CA PRO A 13 1.83 33.33 -1.01
C PRO A 13 0.40 33.84 -1.27
N GLY A 14 -0.58 33.11 -0.74
CA GLY A 14 -2.01 33.46 -0.82
C GLY A 14 -2.80 32.83 -1.98
N ARG A 15 -2.20 32.11 -2.93
CA ARG A 15 -2.99 31.41 -3.97
C ARG A 15 -3.86 30.29 -3.38
N ALA A 16 -3.30 29.49 -2.47
CA ALA A 16 -4.04 28.44 -1.76
C ALA A 16 -5.21 29.02 -0.96
N ARG A 17 -4.97 30.09 -0.20
CA ARG A 17 -6.01 30.83 0.52
C ARG A 17 -7.11 31.33 -0.44
N LYS A 18 -6.76 31.94 -1.57
CA LYS A 18 -7.75 32.39 -2.56
C LYS A 18 -8.57 31.24 -3.13
N ARG A 19 -7.97 30.07 -3.39
CA ARG A 19 -8.68 28.86 -3.86
C ARG A 19 -9.67 28.38 -2.80
N ALA A 20 -9.22 28.24 -1.55
CA ALA A 20 -10.08 27.86 -0.42
C ALA A 20 -11.26 28.82 -0.24
N ILE A 21 -11.04 30.14 -0.37
CA ILE A 21 -12.14 31.12 -0.27
C ILE A 21 -13.15 30.96 -1.41
N ARG A 22 -12.68 30.78 -2.66
CA ARG A 22 -13.59 30.60 -3.81
C ARG A 22 -14.44 29.35 -3.67
N GLU A 23 -13.83 28.26 -3.23
CA GLU A 23 -14.53 26.99 -3.08
C GLU A 23 -15.51 27.03 -1.91
N GLN A 24 -15.11 27.62 -0.78
CA GLN A 24 -16.02 27.84 0.35
C GLN A 24 -17.23 28.69 -0.08
N ALA A 25 -17.01 29.75 -0.86
CA ALA A 25 -18.08 30.57 -1.42
C ALA A 25 -19.01 29.77 -2.33
N ALA A 26 -18.46 28.99 -3.26
CA ALA A 26 -19.24 28.14 -4.17
C ALA A 26 -20.07 27.09 -3.41
N ARG A 27 -19.47 26.42 -2.43
CA ARG A 27 -20.09 25.34 -1.65
C ARG A 27 -21.24 25.83 -0.76
N THR A 28 -21.06 26.99 -0.13
CA THR A 28 -22.06 27.55 0.80
C THR A 28 -23.03 28.53 0.15
N GLY A 29 -22.84 28.84 -1.13
CA GLY A 29 -23.62 29.84 -1.85
C GLY A 29 -23.46 31.27 -1.31
N VAL A 30 -22.43 31.54 -0.49
CA VAL A 30 -22.21 32.86 0.10
C VAL A 30 -21.26 33.70 -0.77
N PRO A 31 -21.34 35.05 -0.69
CA PRO A 31 -20.40 35.92 -1.38
C PRO A 31 -18.93 35.66 -0.97
N TYR A 32 -18.00 35.88 -1.90
CA TYR A 32 -16.56 35.69 -1.69
C TYR A 32 -16.05 36.38 -0.41
N SER A 33 -16.50 37.59 -0.11
CA SER A 33 -16.08 38.35 1.08
C SER A 33 -16.58 37.76 2.40
N VAL A 34 -17.70 37.03 2.39
CA VAL A 34 -18.22 36.29 3.55
C VAL A 34 -17.38 35.04 3.74
N ALA A 35 -17.14 34.27 2.68
CA ALA A 35 -16.24 33.12 2.72
C ALA A 35 -14.81 33.52 3.16
N ALA A 36 -14.32 34.69 2.72
CA ALA A 36 -13.02 35.22 3.10
C ALA A 36 -12.91 35.49 4.59
N ARG A 37 -13.98 36.02 5.20
CA ARG A 37 -14.08 36.25 6.65
C ARG A 37 -14.11 34.93 7.39
N VAL A 38 -14.96 33.98 6.99
CA VAL A 38 -15.00 32.64 7.60
C VAL A 38 -13.63 31.98 7.59
N ILE A 39 -12.93 31.99 6.44
CA ILE A 39 -11.56 31.43 6.33
C ILE A 39 -10.54 32.21 7.18
N ALA A 40 -10.71 33.53 7.33
CA ALA A 40 -9.86 34.33 8.22
C ALA A 40 -10.12 33.99 9.70
N ASP A 41 -11.37 33.78 10.09
CA ASP A 41 -11.79 33.45 11.45
C ASP A 41 -11.31 32.05 11.89
N LEU A 42 -11.00 31.17 10.93
CA LEU A 42 -10.33 29.88 11.19
C LEU A 42 -8.88 30.05 11.71
N GLY A 43 -8.29 31.25 11.58
CA GLY A 43 -6.94 31.52 12.08
C GLY A 43 -5.85 30.74 11.35
N LEU A 44 -6.01 30.48 10.04
CA LEU A 44 -5.01 29.79 9.23
C LEU A 44 -3.69 30.56 9.23
N GLN A 45 -2.61 29.88 9.60
CA GLN A 45 -1.25 30.40 9.48
C GLN A 45 -0.76 30.36 8.02
N PRO A 46 0.27 31.14 7.65
CA PRO A 46 0.88 31.04 6.33
C PRO A 46 1.29 29.60 5.99
N GLY A 47 0.78 29.07 4.88
CA GLY A 47 1.05 27.71 4.43
C GLY A 47 0.09 26.64 4.96
N GLU A 48 -0.80 26.98 5.90
CA GLU A 48 -1.87 26.08 6.33
C GLU A 48 -3.06 26.07 5.34
N SER A 49 -3.75 24.94 5.24
CA SER A 49 -4.98 24.79 4.46
C SER A 49 -6.00 23.93 5.19
N VAL A 50 -7.30 24.14 4.94
CA VAL A 50 -8.34 23.23 5.47
C VAL A 50 -8.22 21.88 4.76
N ALA A 51 -8.32 20.75 5.46
CA ALA A 51 -8.08 19.41 4.90
C ALA A 51 -9.12 18.95 3.87
N SER A 52 -10.25 19.64 3.75
CA SER A 52 -11.17 19.48 2.61
C SER A 52 -10.69 20.16 1.33
N HIS A 53 -9.50 20.77 1.34
CA HIS A 53 -8.95 21.53 0.23
C HIS A 53 -7.43 21.38 0.17
N GLY A 54 -6.86 21.60 -1.00
CA GLY A 54 -5.43 21.76 -1.16
C GLY A 54 -4.91 20.99 -2.36
N ARG A 55 -3.59 20.82 -2.39
CA ARG A 55 -2.97 19.74 -3.16
C ARG A 55 -2.76 18.59 -2.19
N THR A 56 -2.75 17.37 -2.70
CA THR A 56 -2.37 16.20 -1.90
C THR A 56 -0.99 16.40 -1.31
N ILE A 57 -0.95 16.41 0.03
CA ILE A 57 0.29 16.42 0.78
C ILE A 57 0.61 14.98 1.14
N TYR A 58 1.80 14.55 0.73
CA TYR A 58 2.43 13.35 1.26
C TYR A 58 3.42 13.77 2.33
N PRO A 59 3.24 13.34 3.59
CA PRO A 59 4.16 13.68 4.66
C PRO A 59 5.56 13.20 4.28
N ALA A 60 6.49 14.12 4.13
CA ALA A 60 7.89 13.82 3.84
C ALA A 60 8.60 13.45 5.15
N ASP A 61 8.70 12.17 5.46
CA ASP A 61 9.78 11.68 6.32
C ASP A 61 11.07 11.51 5.47
N PRO A 62 12.26 11.48 6.09
CA PRO A 62 13.52 11.40 5.33
C PRO A 62 13.62 10.20 4.37
N LEU A 63 13.01 9.06 4.72
CA LEU A 63 12.97 7.89 3.84
C LEU A 63 12.01 8.10 2.68
N ARG A 64 10.83 8.69 2.92
CA ARG A 64 9.89 9.00 1.85
C ARG A 64 10.44 10.06 0.90
N GLN A 65 11.12 11.07 1.44
CA GLN A 65 11.78 12.10 0.65
C GLN A 65 12.84 11.51 -0.27
N SER A 66 13.71 10.61 0.23
CA SER A 66 14.72 9.96 -0.60
C SER A 66 14.11 9.10 -1.71
N LEU A 67 12.97 8.45 -1.45
CA LEU A 67 12.23 7.71 -2.47
C LEU A 67 11.61 8.61 -3.53
N VAL A 68 11.08 9.78 -3.16
CA VAL A 68 10.59 10.77 -4.12
C VAL A 68 11.74 11.25 -5.00
N GLU A 69 12.87 11.63 -4.41
CA GLU A 69 14.07 12.06 -5.16
C GLU A 69 14.60 10.95 -6.08
N GLN A 70 14.65 9.70 -5.61
CA GLN A 70 15.05 8.56 -6.43
C GLN A 70 14.08 8.37 -7.60
N ARG A 71 12.77 8.49 -7.37
CA ARG A 71 11.76 8.37 -8.43
C ARG A 71 11.84 9.46 -9.48
N GLU A 72 12.17 10.69 -9.07
CA GLU A 72 12.39 11.82 -9.98
C GLU A 72 13.64 11.61 -10.85
N ARG A 73 14.63 10.86 -10.36
CA ARG A 73 15.86 10.50 -11.09
C ARG A 73 15.76 9.23 -11.94
N ARG A 74 14.61 8.53 -11.94
CA ARG A 74 14.42 7.31 -12.73
C ARG A 74 14.59 7.61 -14.23
N SER A 75 15.34 6.73 -14.89
CA SER A 75 15.40 6.68 -16.35
C SER A 75 14.01 6.43 -16.96
N PHE A 76 13.86 6.74 -18.25
CA PHE A 76 12.62 6.41 -18.97
C PHE A 76 12.34 4.90 -18.95
N THR A 77 13.37 4.06 -19.11
CA THR A 77 13.25 2.60 -19.08
C THR A 77 12.74 2.07 -17.74
N GLU A 78 13.24 2.62 -16.62
CA GLU A 78 12.74 2.25 -15.29
C GLU A 78 11.28 2.69 -15.09
N ARG A 79 10.93 3.92 -15.50
CA ARG A 79 9.55 4.40 -15.43
C ARG A 79 8.60 3.54 -16.26
N LEU A 80 9.02 3.13 -17.45
CA LEU A 80 8.25 2.26 -18.34
C LEU A 80 8.06 0.85 -17.76
N ALA A 81 9.10 0.29 -17.14
CA ALA A 81 9.00 -1.00 -16.44
C ALA A 81 8.01 -0.91 -15.27
N ASP A 82 8.06 0.16 -14.50
CA ASP A 82 7.16 0.39 -13.36
C ASP A 82 5.70 0.57 -13.81
N THR A 83 5.44 1.35 -14.87
CA THR A 83 4.06 1.52 -15.38
C THR A 83 3.51 0.24 -15.99
N ARG A 84 4.34 -0.56 -16.68
CA ARG A 84 3.94 -1.89 -17.16
C ARG A 84 3.62 -2.85 -16.01
N LEU A 85 4.41 -2.84 -14.94
CA LEU A 85 4.12 -3.60 -13.74
C LEU A 85 2.79 -3.13 -13.11
N ALA A 86 2.58 -1.82 -13.00
CA ALA A 86 1.37 -1.21 -12.47
C ALA A 86 0.11 -1.52 -13.29
N ALA A 87 0.25 -1.74 -14.59
CA ALA A 87 -0.82 -2.10 -15.52
C ALA A 87 -1.09 -3.62 -15.58
N SER A 88 -0.18 -4.45 -15.07
CA SER A 88 -0.32 -5.91 -15.11
C SER A 88 -1.28 -6.42 -14.03
N LEU A 89 -2.59 -6.37 -14.28
CA LEU A 89 -3.61 -6.88 -13.36
C LEU A 89 -3.71 -8.42 -13.38
N PRO A 90 -4.12 -9.06 -12.26
CA PRO A 90 -4.41 -8.45 -10.95
C PRO A 90 -3.19 -8.36 -10.03
N ALA A 91 -2.04 -8.97 -10.37
CA ALA A 91 -0.92 -9.16 -9.43
C ALA A 91 0.18 -8.08 -9.52
N GLY A 92 0.46 -7.51 -10.68
CA GLY A 92 1.50 -6.50 -10.88
C GLY A 92 1.19 -5.17 -10.17
N ARG A 93 -0.05 -4.67 -10.29
CA ARG A 93 -0.50 -3.45 -9.59
C ARG A 93 -0.25 -3.50 -8.07
N PRO A 94 -0.66 -4.56 -7.34
CA PRO A 94 -0.31 -4.73 -5.92
C PRO A 94 1.17 -4.57 -5.59
N HIS A 95 2.06 -5.20 -6.36
CA HIS A 95 3.50 -5.10 -6.15
C HIS A 95 4.02 -3.69 -6.40
N HIS A 96 3.57 -3.06 -7.50
CA HIS A 96 3.86 -1.66 -7.80
C HIS A 96 3.45 -0.75 -6.64
N LEU A 97 2.22 -0.87 -6.14
CA LEU A 97 1.72 -0.04 -5.04
C LEU A 97 2.47 -0.25 -3.73
N VAL A 98 2.82 -1.49 -3.38
CA VAL A 98 3.60 -1.80 -2.17
C VAL A 98 5.01 -1.22 -2.24
N ASN A 99 5.65 -1.26 -3.42
CA ASN A 99 6.92 -0.59 -3.67
C ASN A 99 6.76 0.94 -3.67
N ARG A 100 5.61 1.44 -4.16
CA ARG A 100 5.29 2.85 -4.17
C ARG A 100 5.20 3.43 -2.76
N PHE A 101 4.61 2.67 -1.85
CA PHE A 101 4.29 3.05 -0.47
C PHE A 101 4.93 2.07 0.53
N PRO A 102 6.25 2.17 0.75
CA PRO A 102 6.92 1.31 1.72
C PRO A 102 6.49 1.64 3.15
N PRO A 103 6.67 0.70 4.10
CA PRO A 103 6.31 0.93 5.50
C PRO A 103 7.08 2.13 6.07
N GLY A 104 6.33 3.12 6.55
CA GLY A 104 6.86 4.29 7.25
C GLY A 104 6.92 4.05 8.75
N ARG A 105 7.90 4.66 9.43
CA ARG A 105 8.03 4.59 10.90
C ARG A 105 7.03 5.47 11.66
N GLY A 106 6.24 6.27 10.95
CA GLY A 106 5.49 7.39 11.54
C GLY A 106 6.44 8.56 11.88
N LEU A 107 5.89 9.75 12.10
CA LEU A 107 6.70 10.89 12.52
C LEU A 107 7.06 10.76 14.00
N THR A 108 8.34 10.86 14.35
CA THR A 108 8.80 10.83 15.75
C THR A 108 8.05 11.87 16.58
N GLY A 109 7.54 11.46 17.75
CA GLY A 109 6.80 12.34 18.65
C GLY A 109 5.30 12.50 18.35
N SER A 110 4.81 12.03 17.19
CA SER A 110 3.37 12.04 16.89
C SER A 110 2.57 10.99 17.67
N GLY A 111 3.24 9.96 18.20
CA GLY A 111 2.58 8.80 18.81
C GLY A 111 1.88 7.88 17.80
N VAL A 112 1.99 8.18 16.50
CA VAL A 112 1.41 7.36 15.45
C VAL A 112 2.26 6.12 15.22
N GLY A 113 1.58 4.98 15.12
CA GLY A 113 2.18 3.71 14.78
C GLY A 113 2.81 3.70 13.38
N ARG A 114 3.28 2.53 12.96
CA ARG A 114 3.87 2.36 11.62
C ARG A 114 2.81 2.66 10.56
N LEU A 115 3.12 3.48 9.57
CA LEU A 115 2.23 3.75 8.45
C LEU A 115 2.56 2.81 7.29
N TYR A 116 1.57 2.47 6.48
CA TYR A 116 1.70 1.57 5.34
C TYR A 116 2.31 0.21 5.72
N HIS A 117 2.16 -0.25 6.96
CA HIS A 117 2.83 -1.45 7.47
C HIS A 117 1.98 -2.70 7.31
N GLY A 118 2.59 -3.87 7.53
CA GLY A 118 1.91 -5.16 7.50
C GLY A 118 2.58 -6.11 6.51
N GLU A 119 2.72 -7.36 6.92
CA GLU A 119 3.19 -8.45 6.08
C GLU A 119 2.03 -8.96 5.22
N GLY A 120 2.33 -9.40 4.00
CA GLY A 120 1.29 -9.91 3.10
C GLY A 120 0.49 -8.83 2.36
N ARG A 121 0.95 -7.57 2.33
CA ARG A 121 0.27 -6.46 1.64
C ARG A 121 0.03 -6.73 0.15
N PRO A 122 1.02 -7.16 -0.66
CA PRO A 122 0.78 -7.39 -2.08
C PRO A 122 -0.20 -8.55 -2.31
N GLU A 123 -0.17 -9.58 -1.47
CA GLU A 123 -1.10 -10.71 -1.52
C GLU A 123 -2.53 -10.26 -1.20
N LEU A 124 -2.72 -9.46 -0.14
CA LEU A 124 -4.03 -8.92 0.22
C LEU A 124 -4.60 -8.01 -0.88
N LEU A 125 -3.79 -7.12 -1.45
CA LEU A 125 -4.19 -6.30 -2.59
C LEU A 125 -4.55 -7.16 -3.81
N THR A 126 -3.77 -8.21 -4.10
CA THR A 126 -4.08 -9.15 -5.19
C THR A 126 -5.42 -9.85 -4.95
N MET A 127 -5.69 -10.32 -3.73
CA MET A 127 -6.97 -10.93 -3.36
C MET A 127 -8.14 -9.96 -3.51
N LEU A 128 -7.97 -8.69 -3.11
CA LEU A 128 -9.00 -7.66 -3.29
C LEU A 128 -9.30 -7.43 -4.78
N TYR A 129 -8.28 -7.29 -5.63
CA TYR A 129 -8.50 -7.12 -7.07
C TYR A 129 -9.10 -8.36 -7.74
N LEU A 130 -8.73 -9.57 -7.31
CA LEU A 130 -9.42 -10.80 -7.75
C LEU A 130 -10.90 -10.79 -7.36
N ALA A 131 -11.24 -10.33 -6.16
CA ALA A 131 -12.62 -10.24 -5.73
C ALA A 131 -13.42 -9.19 -6.50
N VAL A 132 -12.84 -8.01 -6.75
CA VAL A 132 -13.47 -7.00 -7.63
C VAL A 132 -13.66 -7.54 -9.04
N ALA A 133 -12.66 -8.23 -9.61
CA ALA A 133 -12.77 -8.85 -10.93
C ALA A 133 -13.91 -9.89 -11.01
N ALA A 134 -14.08 -10.69 -9.96
CA ALA A 134 -15.11 -11.72 -9.90
C ALA A 134 -16.52 -11.14 -9.73
N GLU A 135 -16.68 -10.09 -8.92
CA GLU A 135 -17.97 -9.55 -8.52
C GLU A 135 -18.44 -8.36 -9.36
N SER A 136 -17.50 -7.65 -9.99
CA SER A 136 -17.76 -6.42 -10.73
C SER A 136 -16.78 -6.28 -11.89
N PRO A 137 -16.80 -7.23 -12.86
CA PRO A 137 -15.85 -7.23 -13.98
C PRO A 137 -15.89 -5.95 -14.83
N ALA A 138 -17.03 -5.24 -14.84
CA ALA A 138 -17.17 -3.95 -15.54
C ALA A 138 -16.32 -2.82 -14.94
N LEU A 139 -15.78 -2.98 -13.73
CA LEU A 139 -14.86 -2.02 -13.10
C LEU A 139 -13.39 -2.28 -13.45
N LEU A 140 -13.11 -3.37 -14.16
CA LEU A 140 -11.75 -3.61 -14.66
C LEU A 140 -11.49 -2.68 -15.84
N PRO A 141 -10.33 -2.00 -15.86
CA PRO A 141 -9.93 -1.22 -17.03
C PRO A 141 -9.75 -2.13 -18.24
N ASP A 142 -10.04 -1.60 -19.44
CA ASP A 142 -9.79 -2.32 -20.69
C ASP A 142 -8.30 -2.69 -20.79
N PRO A 143 -7.93 -3.98 -20.97
CA PRO A 143 -6.53 -4.39 -20.96
C PRO A 143 -5.69 -3.72 -22.05
N ALA A 144 -6.26 -3.49 -23.24
CA ALA A 144 -5.54 -2.85 -24.34
C ALA A 144 -5.31 -1.36 -24.07
N GLY A 145 -6.35 -0.66 -23.60
CA GLY A 145 -6.25 0.73 -23.16
C GLY A 145 -5.24 0.92 -22.03
N LEU A 146 -5.31 0.08 -21.00
CA LEU A 146 -4.38 0.16 -19.87
C LEU A 146 -2.93 -0.12 -20.28
N ALA A 147 -2.71 -1.12 -21.15
CA ALA A 147 -1.39 -1.40 -21.69
C ALA A 147 -0.85 -0.21 -22.51
N TRP A 148 -1.68 0.43 -23.32
CA TRP A 148 -1.29 1.64 -24.07
C TRP A 148 -0.93 2.80 -23.13
N VAL A 149 -1.73 3.05 -22.09
CA VAL A 149 -1.43 4.08 -21.08
C VAL A 149 -0.10 3.78 -20.37
N ALA A 150 0.18 2.51 -20.08
CA ALA A 150 1.44 2.11 -19.46
C ALA A 150 2.67 2.46 -20.32
N GLU A 151 2.55 2.40 -21.65
CA GLU A 151 3.63 2.76 -22.57
C GLU A 151 4.02 4.24 -22.53
N MET A 152 3.16 5.11 -21.97
CA MET A 152 3.49 6.53 -21.77
C MET A 152 4.53 6.76 -20.66
N ALA A 153 4.83 5.74 -19.84
CA ALA A 153 5.70 5.84 -18.66
C ALA A 153 5.26 6.93 -17.67
N GLU A 154 3.95 7.20 -17.63
CA GLU A 154 3.29 8.14 -16.72
C GLU A 154 2.46 7.39 -15.67
N GLU A 155 3.03 7.26 -14.47
CA GLU A 155 2.40 6.53 -13.35
C GLU A 155 1.01 7.10 -12.99
N THR A 156 0.85 8.42 -13.02
CA THR A 156 -0.44 9.08 -12.75
C THR A 156 -1.50 8.75 -13.79
N ALA A 157 -1.13 8.44 -15.04
CA ALA A 157 -2.09 8.03 -16.07
C ALA A 157 -2.62 6.63 -15.76
N VAL A 158 -1.74 5.70 -15.37
CA VAL A 158 -2.14 4.35 -14.92
C VAL A 158 -3.01 4.43 -13.67
N ASP A 159 -2.71 5.35 -12.74
CA ASP A 159 -3.53 5.58 -11.55
C ASP A 159 -4.96 6.03 -11.89
N MET A 160 -5.10 6.95 -12.85
CA MET A 160 -6.43 7.43 -13.29
C MET A 160 -7.25 6.31 -13.94
N GLU A 161 -6.64 5.50 -14.81
CA GLU A 161 -7.32 4.35 -15.44
C GLU A 161 -7.76 3.29 -14.43
N CYS A 162 -7.00 3.10 -13.34
CA CYS A 162 -7.33 2.11 -12.31
C CYS A 162 -8.19 2.65 -11.16
N ALA A 163 -8.58 3.94 -11.18
CA ALA A 163 -9.18 4.60 -10.02
C ALA A 163 -10.46 3.92 -9.52
N GLU A 164 -11.33 3.45 -10.43
CA GLU A 164 -12.58 2.77 -10.06
C GLU A 164 -12.32 1.38 -9.46
N LEU A 165 -11.37 0.62 -10.03
CA LEU A 165 -10.92 -0.65 -9.46
C LEU A 165 -10.35 -0.46 -8.04
N ASP A 166 -9.50 0.56 -7.85
CA ASP A 166 -8.90 0.87 -6.55
C ASP A 166 -9.95 1.31 -5.52
N ARG A 167 -10.93 2.10 -5.95
CA ARG A 167 -12.07 2.53 -5.12
C ARG A 167 -12.94 1.36 -4.70
N ALA A 168 -13.22 0.42 -5.60
CA ALA A 168 -13.97 -0.79 -5.28
C ALA A 168 -13.20 -1.68 -4.29
N ALA A 169 -11.91 -1.92 -4.52
CA ALA A 169 -11.04 -2.66 -3.60
C ALA A 169 -10.98 -1.97 -2.21
N ARG A 170 -10.89 -0.63 -2.19
CA ARG A 170 -10.89 0.16 -0.97
C ARG A 170 -12.21 0.05 -0.21
N SER A 171 -13.34 0.05 -0.90
CA SER A 171 -14.68 -0.09 -0.29
C SER A 171 -14.87 -1.45 0.38
N MET A 172 -14.31 -2.52 -0.20
CA MET A 172 -14.36 -3.86 0.42
C MET A 172 -13.73 -3.89 1.83
N LEU A 173 -12.74 -3.03 2.09
CA LEU A 173 -12.07 -2.90 3.38
C LEU A 173 -12.87 -2.14 4.44
N GLU A 174 -13.99 -1.49 4.08
CA GLU A 174 -14.89 -0.87 5.07
C GLU A 174 -15.84 -1.87 5.73
N ASN A 175 -16.04 -3.04 5.10
CA ASN A 175 -16.90 -4.08 5.63
C ASN A 175 -16.25 -4.78 6.84
N ASP A 176 -17.08 -5.47 7.61
CA ASP A 176 -16.59 -6.31 8.70
C ASP A 176 -15.61 -7.37 8.16
N THR A 177 -14.40 -7.36 8.72
CA THR A 177 -13.32 -8.31 8.43
C THR A 177 -13.76 -9.77 8.53
N SER A 178 -14.73 -10.09 9.39
CA SER A 178 -15.28 -11.44 9.54
C SER A 178 -15.95 -11.95 8.25
N THR A 179 -16.54 -11.03 7.47
CA THR A 179 -17.22 -11.32 6.19
C THR A 179 -16.29 -11.20 4.99
N LEU A 180 -15.28 -10.33 5.09
CA LEU A 180 -14.34 -10.08 4.02
C LEU A 180 -13.49 -11.32 3.70
N TRP A 181 -13.00 -12.03 4.72
CA TRP A 181 -12.12 -13.17 4.49
C TRP A 181 -12.75 -14.34 3.70
N PRO A 182 -13.94 -14.84 4.09
CA PRO A 182 -14.64 -15.86 3.30
C PRO A 182 -14.87 -15.43 1.85
N ARG A 183 -15.18 -14.15 1.63
CA ARG A 183 -15.40 -13.56 0.31
C ARG A 183 -14.12 -13.53 -0.53
N LEU A 184 -12.98 -13.13 0.05
CA LEU A 184 -11.67 -13.19 -0.61
C LEU A 184 -11.28 -14.65 -0.94
N ALA A 185 -11.49 -15.58 -0.01
CA ALA A 185 -11.21 -17.01 -0.23
C ALA A 185 -12.02 -17.58 -1.39
N ALA A 186 -13.33 -17.26 -1.45
CA ALA A 186 -14.21 -17.67 -2.52
C ALA A 186 -13.76 -17.10 -3.88
N SER A 187 -13.31 -15.85 -3.89
CA SER A 187 -12.81 -15.17 -5.09
C SER A 187 -11.52 -15.82 -5.62
N VAL A 188 -10.56 -16.14 -4.75
CA VAL A 188 -9.35 -16.89 -5.12
C VAL A 188 -9.71 -18.27 -5.69
N LYS A 189 -10.62 -19.00 -5.02
CA LYS A 189 -11.09 -20.30 -5.50
C LYS A 189 -11.77 -20.22 -6.86
N SER A 190 -12.60 -19.21 -7.09
CA SER A 190 -13.23 -18.95 -8.38
C SER A 190 -12.18 -18.67 -9.46
N ALA A 191 -11.20 -17.82 -9.14
CA ALA A 191 -10.12 -17.44 -10.05
C ALA A 191 -9.24 -18.62 -10.49
N LEU A 192 -9.05 -19.66 -9.65
CA LEU A 192 -8.34 -20.88 -10.05
C LEU A 192 -9.01 -21.62 -11.23
N SER A 193 -10.34 -21.52 -11.34
CA SER A 193 -11.13 -22.14 -12.41
C SER A 193 -11.48 -21.17 -13.55
N SER A 194 -11.01 -19.92 -13.49
CA SER A 194 -11.31 -18.89 -14.49
C SER A 194 -10.81 -19.28 -15.89
N PRO A 195 -11.51 -18.95 -16.99
CA PRO A 195 -10.95 -19.10 -18.33
C PRO A 195 -9.76 -18.15 -18.59
N ASP A 196 -9.68 -17.03 -17.87
CA ASP A 196 -8.59 -16.06 -17.99
C ASP A 196 -7.28 -16.61 -17.36
N PRO A 197 -6.21 -16.79 -18.17
CA PRO A 197 -4.95 -17.31 -17.67
C PRO A 197 -4.29 -16.42 -16.61
N LEU A 198 -4.46 -15.10 -16.67
CA LEU A 198 -3.85 -14.16 -15.71
C LEU A 198 -4.49 -14.29 -14.33
N LEU A 199 -5.83 -14.39 -14.27
CA LEU A 199 -6.55 -14.63 -13.01
C LEU A 199 -6.17 -15.98 -12.40
N ARG A 200 -6.08 -17.05 -13.21
CA ARG A 200 -5.64 -18.37 -12.75
C ARG A 200 -4.22 -18.36 -12.19
N GLN A 201 -3.29 -17.71 -12.90
CA GLN A 201 -1.88 -17.61 -12.49
C GLN A 201 -1.74 -16.87 -11.16
N ALA A 202 -2.43 -15.74 -10.98
CA ALA A 202 -2.43 -14.99 -9.74
C ALA A 202 -2.97 -15.84 -8.57
N ALA A 203 -4.10 -16.51 -8.77
CA ALA A 203 -4.70 -17.37 -7.75
C ALA A 203 -3.82 -18.59 -7.39
N THR A 204 -3.15 -19.18 -8.38
CA THR A 204 -2.17 -20.25 -8.15
C THR A 204 -1.00 -19.74 -7.32
N THR A 205 -0.44 -18.58 -7.67
CA THR A 205 0.68 -17.97 -6.94
C THR A 205 0.32 -17.71 -5.47
N LEU A 206 -0.88 -17.17 -5.20
CA LEU A 206 -1.39 -16.96 -3.84
C LEU A 206 -1.52 -18.27 -3.05
N THR A 207 -2.06 -19.31 -3.70
CA THR A 207 -2.25 -20.62 -3.06
C THR A 207 -0.91 -21.29 -2.76
N THR A 208 0.06 -21.18 -3.67
CA THR A 208 1.42 -21.72 -3.48
C THR A 208 2.19 -20.97 -2.40
N ALA A 209 2.11 -19.63 -2.37
CA ALA A 209 2.77 -18.82 -1.34
C ALA A 209 2.27 -19.16 0.07
N GLN A 210 0.98 -19.48 0.21
CA GLN A 210 0.37 -19.89 1.49
C GLN A 210 0.76 -21.30 1.93
N ALA A 211 1.07 -22.20 0.98
CA ALA A 211 1.40 -23.58 1.27
C ALA A 211 2.82 -23.78 1.80
N GLN A 212 3.69 -22.75 1.77
CA GLN A 212 5.02 -22.84 2.36
C GLN A 212 4.92 -22.66 3.88
N PRO A 213 5.11 -23.72 4.69
CA PRO A 213 5.10 -23.59 6.13
C PRO A 213 6.27 -22.69 6.54
N THR A 214 5.98 -21.66 7.34
CA THR A 214 6.98 -20.85 8.03
C THR A 214 7.64 -21.67 9.14
N THR A 215 8.33 -22.75 8.77
CA THR A 215 9.17 -23.53 9.68
C THR A 215 10.53 -22.85 9.79
N ILE A 216 10.54 -21.65 10.36
CA ILE A 216 11.76 -21.05 10.87
C ILE A 216 11.66 -21.14 12.39
N THR A 217 11.98 -22.31 12.93
CA THR A 217 12.37 -22.41 14.33
C THR A 217 13.78 -21.85 14.40
N PRO A 218 14.02 -20.65 14.98
CA PRO A 218 15.38 -20.23 15.23
C PRO A 218 15.96 -21.23 16.23
N THR A 219 16.89 -22.08 15.78
CA THR A 219 17.75 -22.84 16.68
C THR A 219 18.53 -21.80 17.46
N ARG A 220 18.07 -21.51 18.68
CA ARG A 220 18.74 -20.62 19.62
C ARG A 220 20.04 -21.33 20.01
N SER A 221 21.11 -21.10 19.25
CA SER A 221 22.47 -21.45 19.66
C SER A 221 22.75 -20.68 20.94
N SER A 222 22.69 -21.39 22.05
CA SER A 222 23.08 -20.90 23.37
C SER A 222 24.56 -20.47 23.30
N PRO A 223 24.92 -19.24 23.69
CA PRO A 223 26.30 -18.83 23.80
C PRO A 223 26.79 -19.22 25.20
N ASP A 224 27.03 -20.51 25.43
CA ASP A 224 27.76 -21.00 26.60
C ASP A 224 28.23 -22.44 26.35
N GLU A 225 29.19 -22.59 25.44
CA GLU A 225 30.03 -23.79 25.46
C GLU A 225 31.47 -23.36 25.22
N ALA A 226 32.27 -23.48 26.28
CA ALA A 226 33.68 -23.16 26.31
C ALA A 226 34.42 -24.02 25.29
N ILE A 227 34.92 -23.40 24.22
CA ILE A 227 35.82 -24.03 23.27
C ILE A 227 37.17 -24.22 23.96
N THR A 228 37.39 -25.40 24.54
CA THR A 228 38.73 -25.85 24.93
C THR A 228 39.48 -26.17 23.65
N SER A 229 40.36 -25.26 23.25
CA SER A 229 41.28 -25.45 22.13
C SER A 229 42.41 -26.39 22.54
N THR A 230 42.33 -27.65 22.11
CA THR A 230 43.47 -28.58 22.14
C THR A 230 43.88 -28.88 20.70
N ARG A 231 45.06 -28.38 20.33
CA ARG A 231 45.92 -28.87 19.23
C ARG A 231 47.34 -28.96 19.81
N PRO A 232 48.27 -29.77 19.27
CA PRO A 232 48.18 -30.68 18.12
C PRO A 232 48.77 -32.08 18.38
N SER A 233 48.51 -33.04 17.49
CA SER A 233 49.54 -34.03 17.13
C SER A 233 49.31 -34.49 15.71
N LEU A 234 50.33 -34.29 14.87
CA LEU A 234 50.48 -35.00 13.61
C LEU A 234 50.71 -36.47 13.92
N ASP A 235 49.94 -37.36 13.29
CA ASP A 235 50.52 -38.59 12.75
C ASP A 235 49.59 -39.20 11.69
N ALA A 236 50.25 -39.86 10.76
CA ALA A 236 49.78 -40.32 9.47
C ALA A 236 48.72 -41.43 9.54
N ALA A 237 47.83 -41.46 8.55
CA ALA A 237 47.56 -42.67 7.76
C ALA A 237 46.71 -42.32 6.52
N VAL A 238 47.33 -42.53 5.36
CA VAL A 238 46.67 -42.67 4.07
C VAL A 238 45.98 -44.04 4.06
N THR A 239 44.68 -44.09 3.79
CA THR A 239 44.04 -45.31 3.27
C THR A 239 43.15 -44.94 2.11
N SER A 240 43.62 -45.30 0.92
CA SER A 240 42.88 -45.35 -0.33
C SER A 240 42.24 -46.73 -0.46
N THR A 241 40.95 -46.79 -0.77
CA THR A 241 40.31 -48.00 -1.31
C THR A 241 39.38 -47.62 -2.45
N ARG A 242 39.74 -48.07 -3.66
CA ARG A 242 38.96 -48.01 -4.91
C ARG A 242 38.20 -49.36 -5.10
N PRO A 243 37.39 -49.56 -6.15
CA PRO A 243 36.04 -50.13 -6.06
C PRO A 243 35.98 -51.61 -6.45
N SER A 244 34.86 -52.27 -6.18
CA SER A 244 34.49 -53.51 -6.88
C SER A 244 33.06 -53.40 -7.43
N PRO A 245 32.82 -53.81 -8.68
CA PRO A 245 31.50 -53.93 -9.27
C PRO A 245 30.86 -55.28 -8.88
N ASP A 246 29.61 -55.46 -9.28
CA ASP A 246 28.76 -56.65 -9.16
C ASP A 246 27.87 -56.73 -7.92
N ALA A 247 26.71 -56.07 -8.02
CA ALA A 247 25.51 -56.52 -7.33
C ALA A 247 24.31 -56.37 -8.27
N ALA A 248 23.76 -57.51 -8.67
CA ALA A 248 22.52 -57.63 -9.43
C ALA A 248 21.37 -56.97 -8.65
N ILE A 249 20.73 -55.98 -9.27
CA ILE A 249 19.54 -55.33 -8.73
C ILE A 249 18.32 -56.14 -9.19
N THR A 250 17.76 -56.93 -8.29
CA THR A 250 16.42 -57.52 -8.46
C THR A 250 15.38 -56.44 -8.26
N SER A 251 14.76 -55.97 -9.34
CA SER A 251 13.60 -55.07 -9.27
C SER A 251 12.33 -55.85 -8.91
N THR A 252 11.90 -55.75 -7.66
CA THR A 252 10.53 -56.08 -7.27
C THR A 252 9.61 -54.92 -7.61
N ARG A 253 8.76 -55.15 -8.63
CA ARG A 253 7.71 -54.21 -9.07
C ARG A 253 6.53 -54.31 -8.11
N SER A 254 6.53 -53.49 -7.07
CA SER A 254 5.34 -53.28 -6.23
C SER A 254 4.42 -52.27 -6.90
N SER A 255 3.26 -52.75 -7.34
CA SER A 255 2.15 -51.94 -7.83
C SER A 255 1.34 -51.44 -6.63
N PRO A 256 1.13 -50.12 -6.44
CA PRO A 256 0.07 -49.63 -5.59
C PRO A 256 -1.05 -49.08 -6.47
N GLY A 257 -2.06 -49.90 -6.70
CA GLY A 257 -3.40 -49.43 -7.05
C GLY A 257 -4.04 -48.79 -5.82
N ALA A 258 -3.54 -47.63 -5.41
CA ALA A 258 -4.19 -46.79 -4.41
C ALA A 258 -4.92 -45.68 -5.17
N ALA A 259 -6.25 -45.74 -5.17
CA ALA A 259 -7.08 -44.61 -5.53
C ALA A 259 -6.69 -43.44 -4.62
N ILE A 260 -5.91 -42.49 -5.15
CA ILE A 260 -5.66 -41.23 -4.49
C ILE A 260 -6.96 -40.44 -4.61
N THR A 261 -7.87 -40.68 -3.67
CA THR A 261 -8.93 -39.74 -3.37
C THR A 261 -8.23 -38.50 -2.84
N HIS A 262 -7.93 -37.56 -3.74
CA HIS A 262 -7.59 -36.18 -3.36
C HIS A 262 -8.82 -35.61 -2.66
N LEU A 263 -8.96 -35.91 -1.36
CA LEU A 263 -9.70 -35.05 -0.46
C LEU A 263 -8.96 -33.71 -0.56
N ALA A 264 -9.48 -32.81 -1.39
CA ALA A 264 -9.07 -31.43 -1.42
C ALA A 264 -9.36 -30.88 -0.03
N ALA A 265 -8.39 -31.01 0.88
CA ALA A 265 -8.38 -30.30 2.13
C ALA A 265 -8.61 -28.83 1.75
N ALA A 266 -9.76 -28.30 2.11
CA ALA A 266 -10.06 -26.89 1.96
C ALA A 266 -8.95 -26.16 2.69
N ALA A 267 -7.97 -25.65 1.94
CA ALA A 267 -6.81 -24.97 2.48
C ALA A 267 -7.36 -23.78 3.27
N ALA A 268 -7.41 -23.93 4.58
CA ALA A 268 -7.78 -22.85 5.46
C ALA A 268 -6.72 -21.77 5.25
N LEU A 269 -7.17 -20.60 4.79
CA LEU A 269 -6.28 -19.44 4.66
C LEU A 269 -5.58 -19.25 6.02
N PRO A 270 -4.24 -19.13 6.05
CA PRO A 270 -3.56 -18.87 7.31
C PRO A 270 -4.11 -17.57 7.89
N SER A 271 -4.42 -17.58 9.19
CA SER A 271 -4.71 -16.37 9.94
C SER A 271 -3.38 -15.68 10.25
N PRO A 272 -2.95 -14.63 9.53
CA PRO A 272 -1.85 -13.80 10.00
C PRO A 272 -2.19 -13.24 11.39
N SER A 273 -1.18 -13.00 12.23
CA SER A 273 -1.33 -12.49 13.60
C SER A 273 -2.13 -11.18 13.69
N ALA A 274 -2.22 -10.45 12.59
CA ALA A 274 -3.40 -9.71 12.16
C ALA A 274 -3.20 -9.39 10.66
N PRO A 275 -4.22 -9.50 9.81
CA PRO A 275 -4.12 -9.07 8.42
C PRO A 275 -3.58 -7.65 8.25
N PRO A 276 -2.84 -7.35 7.18
CA PRO A 276 -2.26 -6.03 6.92
C PRO A 276 -3.32 -5.01 6.42
N PHE A 277 -4.56 -5.12 6.90
CA PHE A 277 -5.69 -4.31 6.44
C PHE A 277 -5.40 -2.82 6.56
N ASP A 278 -4.79 -2.38 7.67
CA ASP A 278 -4.48 -0.96 7.85
C ASP A 278 -3.45 -0.46 6.84
N GLY A 279 -2.40 -1.22 6.56
CA GLY A 279 -1.40 -0.85 5.56
C GLY A 279 -1.98 -0.79 4.15
N VAL A 280 -2.77 -1.79 3.76
CA VAL A 280 -3.43 -1.81 2.46
C VAL A 280 -4.46 -0.68 2.34
N ARG A 281 -5.25 -0.44 3.39
CA ARG A 281 -6.20 0.69 3.45
C ARG A 281 -5.48 2.01 3.26
N GLN A 282 -4.34 2.20 3.94
CA GLN A 282 -3.52 3.41 3.82
C GLN A 282 -2.91 3.59 2.43
N ILE A 283 -2.47 2.51 1.78
CA ILE A 283 -1.98 2.54 0.39
C ILE A 283 -3.09 3.04 -0.55
N LEU A 284 -4.26 2.43 -0.49
CA LEU A 284 -5.38 2.78 -1.35
C LEU A 284 -5.90 4.19 -1.05
N ASP A 285 -5.95 4.60 0.23
CA ASP A 285 -6.24 5.99 0.60
C ASP A 285 -5.24 6.93 -0.07
N ALA A 286 -3.94 6.72 0.15
CA ALA A 286 -2.88 7.57 -0.39
C ALA A 286 -2.91 7.68 -1.92
N LEU A 287 -3.29 6.61 -2.61
CA LEU A 287 -3.43 6.55 -4.05
C LEU A 287 -4.62 7.37 -4.55
N LEU A 288 -5.81 7.12 -3.99
CA LEU A 288 -7.05 7.79 -4.40
C LEU A 288 -7.04 9.30 -4.08
N MET A 289 -6.27 9.73 -3.07
CA MET A 289 -6.12 11.15 -2.74
C MET A 289 -5.55 11.99 -3.88
N VAL A 290 -4.71 11.42 -4.75
CA VAL A 290 -4.09 12.16 -5.87
C VAL A 290 -5.14 12.71 -6.82
N ALA A 291 -6.18 11.93 -7.08
CA ALA A 291 -7.26 12.32 -7.99
C ALA A 291 -8.22 13.34 -7.35
N GLU A 292 -8.35 13.31 -6.02
CA GLU A 292 -9.41 13.99 -5.28
C GLU A 292 -8.93 15.21 -4.47
N ASP A 293 -7.68 15.65 -4.67
CA ASP A 293 -7.07 16.82 -3.97
C ASP A 293 -7.11 16.70 -2.41
N GLY A 294 -7.23 15.47 -1.87
CA GLY A 294 -7.28 15.19 -0.43
C GLY A 294 -5.90 14.90 0.17
N HIS A 295 -5.82 14.61 1.48
CA HIS A 295 -4.55 14.46 2.20
C HIS A 295 -4.26 13.02 2.59
N ALA A 296 -3.02 12.57 2.34
CA ALA A 296 -2.64 11.17 2.53
C ALA A 296 -2.41 10.80 4.01
N PRO A 297 -2.50 9.51 4.37
CA PRO A 297 -2.08 9.02 5.68
C PRO A 297 -0.67 9.46 6.07
N GLY A 298 -0.55 9.91 7.32
CA GLY A 298 0.63 10.52 7.92
C GLY A 298 0.64 12.06 7.86
N THR A 299 -0.29 12.70 7.13
CA THR A 299 -0.38 14.16 7.09
C THR A 299 -0.76 14.70 8.48
N ARG A 300 -0.01 15.69 8.94
CA ARG A 300 -0.21 16.39 10.21
C ARG A 300 -1.30 17.43 10.07
N VAL A 301 -2.19 17.44 11.05
CA VAL A 301 -3.33 18.34 11.08
C VAL A 301 -3.51 18.96 12.46
N ARG A 302 -4.28 20.04 12.51
CA ARG A 302 -4.77 20.67 13.73
C ARG A 302 -6.29 20.63 13.72
N VAL A 303 -6.88 20.25 14.84
CA VAL A 303 -8.34 20.15 14.99
C VAL A 303 -8.96 21.53 15.16
N LEU A 304 -10.02 21.81 14.41
CA LEU A 304 -10.73 23.10 14.42
C LEU A 304 -11.93 23.16 15.36
N ALA A 305 -12.54 22.01 15.66
CA ALA A 305 -13.83 21.94 16.34
C ALA A 305 -13.82 20.96 17.52
N GLY A 306 -14.81 21.10 18.39
CA GLY A 306 -15.03 20.19 19.52
C GLY A 306 -13.99 20.30 20.66
N PRO A 307 -13.98 19.33 21.58
CA PRO A 307 -13.17 19.36 22.81
C PRO A 307 -11.65 19.28 22.54
N ASN A 308 -11.25 18.89 21.32
CA ASN A 308 -9.85 18.78 20.93
C ASN A 308 -9.36 19.95 20.09
N ARG A 309 -10.13 21.05 19.99
CA ARG A 309 -9.76 22.24 19.21
C ARG A 309 -8.35 22.73 19.55
N GLY A 310 -7.56 23.02 18.52
CA GLY A 310 -6.19 23.48 18.63
C GLY A 310 -5.15 22.37 18.80
N ARG A 311 -5.56 21.14 19.17
CA ARG A 311 -4.63 20.01 19.28
C ARG A 311 -4.17 19.54 17.90
N THR A 312 -2.92 19.11 17.84
CA THR A 312 -2.31 18.50 16.67
C THR A 312 -2.60 17.00 16.62
N ALA A 313 -2.67 16.47 15.41
CA ALA A 313 -3.02 15.09 15.11
C ALA A 313 -2.37 14.65 13.80
N THR A 314 -2.49 13.36 13.49
CA THR A 314 -2.09 12.79 12.20
C THR A 314 -3.25 12.07 11.55
N ILE A 315 -3.44 12.25 10.25
CA ILE A 315 -4.38 11.46 9.45
C ILE A 315 -3.88 10.01 9.39
N ILE A 316 -4.70 9.06 9.81
CA ILE A 316 -4.39 7.62 9.77
C ILE A 316 -5.04 6.95 8.57
N THR A 317 -6.29 7.31 8.27
CA THR A 317 -7.04 6.80 7.12
C THR A 317 -8.13 7.80 6.74
N ALA A 318 -8.58 7.72 5.50
CA ALA A 318 -9.67 8.51 4.97
C ALA A 318 -11.00 7.75 5.06
N VAL A 319 -12.07 8.51 5.26
CA VAL A 319 -13.44 8.02 5.19
C VAL A 319 -14.04 8.53 3.88
N TRP A 320 -14.35 7.60 3.00
CA TRP A 320 -14.85 7.87 1.66
C TRP A 320 -16.37 7.86 1.63
N GLY A 321 -16.95 8.75 0.82
CA GLY A 321 -18.36 8.62 0.41
C GLY A 321 -18.53 7.55 -0.67
N ALA A 322 -19.73 7.47 -1.26
CA ALA A 322 -19.98 6.57 -2.39
C ALA A 322 -19.15 6.95 -3.64
N ALA A 323 -18.87 8.24 -3.82
CA ALA A 323 -18.05 8.78 -4.90
C ALA A 323 -17.39 10.09 -4.47
N GLY A 324 -16.33 10.48 -5.20
CA GLY A 324 -15.63 11.76 -5.03
C GLY A 324 -14.65 11.78 -3.85
N PRO A 325 -14.39 12.97 -3.28
CA PRO A 325 -13.36 13.15 -2.27
C PRO A 325 -13.75 12.55 -0.91
N PRO A 326 -12.77 12.37 0.00
CA PRO A 326 -13.04 11.97 1.37
C PRO A 326 -13.99 12.93 2.07
N ILE A 327 -14.98 12.38 2.78
CA ILE A 327 -15.93 13.17 3.57
C ILE A 327 -15.39 13.44 4.99
N ALA A 328 -14.52 12.56 5.48
CA ALA A 328 -13.92 12.65 6.80
C ALA A 328 -12.56 11.95 6.82
N TYR A 329 -11.84 12.12 7.93
CA TYR A 329 -10.59 11.42 8.22
C TYR A 329 -10.67 10.79 9.60
N ARG A 330 -10.03 9.64 9.76
CA ARG A 330 -9.65 9.16 11.10
C ARG A 330 -8.29 9.74 11.43
N VAL A 331 -8.21 10.48 12.52
CA VAL A 331 -6.98 11.11 12.99
C VAL A 331 -6.56 10.53 14.34
N GLN A 332 -5.27 10.45 14.60
CA GLN A 332 -4.73 10.14 15.93
C GLN A 332 -4.14 11.42 16.52
N LEU A 333 -4.66 11.86 17.66
CA LEU A 333 -4.12 13.02 18.36
C LEU A 333 -2.72 12.72 18.89
N ASP A 334 -1.87 13.75 18.98
CA ASP A 334 -0.53 13.57 19.53
C ASP A 334 -0.58 13.06 20.98
N GLY A 335 0.18 12.00 21.23
CA GLY A 335 0.25 11.31 22.51
C GLY A 335 -0.97 10.44 22.85
N ALA A 336 -2.01 10.40 22.01
CA ALA A 336 -3.17 9.53 22.20
C ALA A 336 -2.95 8.17 21.52
N THR A 337 -3.55 7.12 22.09
CA THR A 337 -3.56 5.76 21.51
C THR A 337 -4.81 5.49 20.68
N THR A 338 -5.83 6.34 20.78
CA THR A 338 -7.11 6.18 20.09
C THR A 338 -7.23 7.11 18.88
N THR A 339 -7.98 6.66 17.88
CA THR A 339 -8.32 7.45 16.70
C THR A 339 -9.66 8.14 16.86
N LEU A 340 -9.80 9.34 16.30
CA LEU A 340 -11.04 10.12 16.23
C LEU A 340 -11.47 10.29 14.78
N GLY A 341 -12.75 10.14 14.49
CA GLY A 341 -13.33 10.53 13.20
C GLY A 341 -13.62 12.03 13.19
N MET A 342 -13.12 12.76 12.19
CA MET A 342 -13.29 14.20 12.04
C MET A 342 -13.68 14.53 10.60
N ALA A 343 -14.64 15.44 10.40
CA ALA A 343 -14.98 15.88 9.05
C ALA A 343 -13.77 16.59 8.41
N ALA A 344 -13.61 16.48 7.09
CA ALA A 344 -12.47 17.10 6.39
C ALA A 344 -12.42 18.63 6.58
N GLY A 345 -13.58 19.28 6.76
CA GLY A 345 -13.68 20.72 7.07
C GLY A 345 -13.29 21.10 8.51
N GLU A 346 -13.13 20.13 9.41
CA GLU A 346 -12.78 20.35 10.82
C GLU A 346 -11.29 20.18 11.10
N LEU A 347 -10.48 20.05 10.05
CA LEU A 347 -9.05 19.84 10.14
C LEU A 347 -8.32 20.91 9.34
N ILE A 348 -7.21 21.40 9.90
CA ILE A 348 -6.23 22.24 9.20
C ILE A 348 -4.99 21.42 8.97
N VAL A 349 -4.55 21.30 7.73
CA VAL A 349 -3.24 20.75 7.39
C VAL A 349 -2.17 21.76 7.75
N LEU A 350 -1.21 21.30 8.55
CA LEU A 350 -0.10 22.14 9.01
C LEU A 350 0.84 22.47 7.85
N ALA A 351 1.45 23.65 7.89
CA ALA A 351 2.42 24.09 6.88
C ALA A 351 3.72 23.25 6.88
N GLY A 352 4.50 23.33 5.81
CA GLY A 352 5.86 22.78 5.74
C GLY A 352 5.95 21.26 5.64
N GLN A 353 4.85 20.59 5.31
CA GLN A 353 4.79 19.13 5.16
C GLN A 353 4.92 18.66 3.71
N GLU A 354 4.91 19.59 2.76
CA GLU A 354 5.09 19.31 1.35
C GLU A 354 6.50 18.76 1.12
N SER A 355 6.59 17.63 0.40
CA SER A 355 7.87 17.17 -0.12
C SER A 355 8.41 18.24 -1.08
N HIS A 356 9.58 18.80 -0.77
CA HIS A 356 10.24 19.73 -1.69
C HIS A 356 11.01 18.90 -2.73
N PRO A 357 10.76 19.07 -4.04
CA PRO A 357 11.69 18.54 -5.03
C PRO A 357 13.06 19.21 -4.80
N ALA A 358 14.12 18.39 -4.82
CA ALA A 358 15.49 18.81 -4.52
C ALA A 358 16.06 19.79 -5.56
#